data_AF-A0A2N2V7Y4-F1
#
_entry.id   AF-A0A2N2V7Y4-F1
#
_cell.length_a   1.000
_cell.length_b   1.000
_cell.length_c   1.000
_cell.angle_alpha   90.00
_cell.angle_beta   90.00
_cell.angle_gamma   90.00
#
_symmetry.space_group_name_H-M   'P 1'
#
loop_
_entity.id
_entity.type
_entity.pdbx_description
1 polymer ?
#
loop_
_entity_poly.entity_id
_entity_poly.type
_entity_poly.pdbx_seq_one_letter_code
_entity_poly.pdbx_strand_id
1 'polypeptide(L)'
;MSDIKKVVLAYSGGLDTSVILKWLQDVYKCEVVTFTADLGQGEELEPARAKALKAGIKPKNIYIDDVREEFVRDFVFPMFRANTVYEGEYLLGTSIARPLIAKRLVEIVNETGADAICHGATGKGNDQVRFELGAYALKPGIKVIAPWREWDLMSREKLMAYAEKHGIEIDMKHKKGGSPYSMDANLLHISYEGRHLEDPAAEAEESMWRWTVSPEKAPNKAEYLDLEFVKGDVVAINGKKMKAHEILGSLNDIGGKHGIGRLDLVENRYVGMKSRGCYETPGGTILLRAHRAIESVTLDREVAHLKDDLMPRYASLIYNGYWWSPERKALQALIDHTQQTVNGTVRLKLYKGNVIVVGRDSKTDSLFDSTIATFEDDAGAYDQRDAGGFIKLNALRLRIAANLAAKKSGKPAAAKKAVTAKPAAKPVAKTVAKPAAKPAAKAAVKKAVVKPAAKPVVKAAAKPLVKPVAAKAVVAKAVKAPVKPAAKKPVAKKKG
;
A
#
# COMPACT_ATOMS: atom_id res chain seq x y z
N MET A 1 42.16 -2.74 18.14
CA MET A 1 41.58 -3.26 16.87
C MET A 1 40.23 -3.85 17.21
N SER A 2 39.23 -3.70 16.34
CA SER A 2 37.89 -4.24 16.60
C SER A 2 37.93 -5.77 16.64
N ASP A 3 37.16 -6.38 17.56
CA ASP A 3 37.02 -7.85 17.66
C ASP A 3 36.11 -8.44 16.56
N ILE A 4 35.59 -7.61 15.65
CA ILE A 4 34.71 -8.03 14.55
C ILE A 4 35.58 -8.54 13.40
N LYS A 5 35.49 -9.83 13.10
CA LYS A 5 36.23 -10.50 12.02
C LYS A 5 35.43 -10.54 10.72
N LYS A 6 34.11 -10.61 10.81
CA LYS A 6 33.21 -10.62 9.63
C LYS A 6 31.90 -9.87 9.90
N VAL A 7 31.43 -9.12 8.90
CA VAL A 7 30.20 -8.31 8.97
C VAL A 7 29.31 -8.53 7.75
N VAL A 8 27.99 -8.54 7.97
CA VAL A 8 26.98 -8.53 6.89
C VAL A 8 26.44 -7.11 6.71
N LEU A 9 26.73 -6.49 5.56
CA LEU A 9 26.31 -5.14 5.19
C LEU A 9 25.02 -5.18 4.36
N ALA A 10 24.01 -4.44 4.82
CA ALA A 10 22.86 -4.06 3.99
C ALA A 10 23.34 -3.11 2.88
N TYR A 11 23.44 -3.63 1.66
CA TYR A 11 24.13 -3.00 0.54
C TYR A 11 23.17 -2.73 -0.62
N SER A 12 22.95 -1.45 -0.92
CA SER A 12 22.08 -1.02 -2.02
C SER A 12 22.84 -0.75 -3.33
N GLY A 13 24.18 -0.73 -3.32
CA GLY A 13 24.96 -0.30 -4.48
C GLY A 13 25.01 1.22 -4.70
N GLY A 14 24.34 2.00 -3.85
CA GLY A 14 24.40 3.46 -3.84
C GLY A 14 25.75 4.01 -3.38
N LEU A 15 25.91 5.34 -3.45
CA LEU A 15 27.10 6.04 -2.99
C LEU A 15 27.41 5.70 -1.52
N ASP A 16 26.45 5.93 -0.63
CA ASP A 16 26.65 5.82 0.81
C ASP A 16 27.03 4.40 1.22
N THR A 17 26.31 3.38 0.74
CA THR A 17 26.60 1.97 1.07
C THR A 17 27.90 1.48 0.43
N SER A 18 28.33 2.05 -0.70
CA SER A 18 29.65 1.76 -1.29
C SER A 18 30.80 2.39 -0.49
N VAL A 19 30.60 3.60 0.02
CA VAL A 19 31.54 4.24 0.96
C VAL A 19 31.61 3.45 2.27
N ILE A 20 30.48 3.01 2.82
CA ILE A 20 30.42 2.15 4.02
C ILE A 20 31.20 0.86 3.82
N LEU A 21 31.01 0.17 2.68
CA LEU A 21 31.73 -1.06 2.37
C LEU A 21 33.25 -0.84 2.47
N LYS A 22 33.75 0.21 1.83
CA LYS A 22 35.18 0.53 1.86
C LYS A 22 35.65 0.96 3.25
N TRP A 23 34.84 1.73 3.96
CA TRP A 23 35.13 2.16 5.33
C TRP A 23 35.24 0.98 6.31
N LEU A 24 34.39 -0.04 6.19
CA LEU A 24 34.50 -1.28 6.96
C LEU A 24 35.84 -2.00 6.71
N GLN A 25 36.32 -2.00 5.47
CA GLN A 25 37.62 -2.58 5.13
C GLN A 25 38.79 -1.78 5.72
N ASP A 26 38.69 -0.44 5.72
CA ASP A 26 39.79 0.43 6.18
C ASP A 26 39.87 0.52 7.72
N VAL A 27 38.72 0.65 8.39
CA VAL A 27 38.62 0.89 9.83
C VAL A 27 38.51 -0.41 10.62
N TYR A 28 37.58 -1.29 10.24
CA TYR A 28 37.36 -2.55 10.94
C TYR A 28 38.30 -3.66 10.47
N LYS A 29 38.83 -3.56 9.24
CA LYS A 29 39.74 -4.56 8.64
C LYS A 29 39.16 -5.98 8.72
N CYS A 30 37.85 -6.08 8.51
CA CYS A 30 37.07 -7.31 8.62
C CYS A 30 36.62 -7.82 7.24
N GLU A 31 36.25 -9.09 7.14
CA GLU A 31 35.62 -9.64 5.94
C GLU A 31 34.19 -9.10 5.81
N VAL A 32 33.86 -8.50 4.67
CA VAL A 32 32.52 -7.97 4.40
C VAL A 32 31.73 -8.97 3.55
N VAL A 33 30.49 -9.22 3.95
CA VAL A 33 29.44 -9.90 3.19
C VAL A 33 28.39 -8.85 2.83
N THR A 34 28.00 -8.76 1.56
CA THR A 34 27.01 -7.77 1.10
C THR A 34 25.67 -8.43 0.84
N PHE A 35 24.59 -7.80 1.28
CA PHE A 35 23.23 -8.23 1.01
C PHE A 35 22.41 -7.13 0.35
N THR A 36 21.87 -7.41 -0.83
CA THR A 36 20.91 -6.56 -1.55
C THR A 36 19.57 -7.30 -1.65
N ALA A 37 18.49 -6.67 -1.17
CA ALA A 37 17.14 -7.22 -1.30
C ALA A 37 16.47 -6.65 -2.56
N ASP A 38 15.96 -7.50 -3.45
CA ASP A 38 14.93 -7.08 -4.41
C ASP A 38 13.59 -7.05 -3.68
N LEU A 39 13.12 -5.83 -3.43
CA LEU A 39 11.82 -5.52 -2.86
C LEU A 39 10.91 -4.87 -3.90
N GLY A 40 11.25 -4.90 -5.19
CA GLY A 40 10.47 -4.30 -6.27
C GLY A 40 10.75 -2.81 -6.49
N GLN A 41 11.94 -2.33 -6.15
CA GLN A 41 12.39 -0.95 -6.37
C GLN A 41 12.51 -0.54 -7.85
N GLY A 42 12.46 -1.49 -8.79
CA GLY A 42 12.43 -1.22 -10.24
C GLY A 42 13.77 -0.86 -10.88
N GLU A 43 14.88 -0.96 -10.15
CA GLU A 43 16.23 -0.76 -10.67
C GLU A 43 16.94 -2.10 -10.89
N GLU A 44 17.83 -2.15 -11.90
CA GLU A 44 18.75 -3.27 -12.10
C GLU A 44 19.65 -3.43 -10.87
N LEU A 45 19.64 -4.61 -10.24
CA LEU A 45 20.41 -4.87 -9.01
C LEU A 45 21.81 -5.44 -9.29
N GLU A 46 22.02 -6.02 -10.47
CA GLU A 46 23.32 -6.56 -10.89
C GLU A 46 24.47 -5.52 -10.91
N PRO A 47 24.24 -4.22 -11.20
CA PRO A 47 25.25 -3.19 -10.94
C PRO A 47 25.78 -3.16 -9.51
N ALA A 48 24.96 -3.50 -8.50
CA ALA A 48 25.44 -3.62 -7.11
C ALA A 48 26.43 -4.78 -6.97
N ARG A 49 26.16 -5.93 -7.60
CA ARG A 49 27.11 -7.07 -7.66
C ARG A 49 28.44 -6.63 -8.27
N ALA A 50 28.39 -5.95 -9.42
CA ALA A 50 29.59 -5.49 -10.10
C ALA A 50 30.42 -4.54 -9.22
N LYS A 51 29.78 -3.60 -8.51
CA LYS A 51 30.46 -2.70 -7.57
C LYS A 51 31.07 -3.44 -6.38
N ALA A 52 30.35 -4.39 -5.79
CA ALA A 52 30.87 -5.20 -4.68
C ALA A 52 32.08 -6.04 -5.11
N LEU A 53 32.04 -6.66 -6.30
CA LEU A 53 33.18 -7.39 -6.87
C LEU A 53 34.41 -6.49 -7.07
N LYS A 54 34.22 -5.29 -7.65
CA LYS A 54 35.30 -4.29 -7.81
C LYS A 54 35.89 -3.84 -6.48
N ALA A 55 35.07 -3.80 -5.43
CA ALA A 55 35.50 -3.50 -4.07
C ALA A 55 36.18 -4.70 -3.35
N GLY A 56 36.43 -5.80 -4.05
CA GLY A 56 37.16 -6.96 -3.53
C GLY A 56 36.31 -7.95 -2.73
N ILE A 57 34.97 -7.86 -2.78
CA ILE A 57 34.10 -8.85 -2.14
C ILE A 57 34.11 -10.15 -2.94
N LYS A 58 34.31 -11.29 -2.26
CA LYS A 58 34.30 -12.60 -2.90
C LYS A 58 32.90 -12.91 -3.46
N PRO A 59 32.75 -13.54 -4.64
CA PRO A 59 31.44 -13.85 -5.22
C PRO A 59 30.48 -14.57 -4.26
N LYS A 60 30.99 -15.51 -3.46
CA LYS A 60 30.22 -16.25 -2.44
C LYS A 60 29.71 -15.41 -1.25
N ASN A 61 30.21 -14.18 -1.10
CA ASN A 61 29.82 -13.24 -0.05
C ASN A 61 28.90 -12.13 -0.61
N ILE A 62 28.40 -12.27 -1.84
CA ILE A 62 27.50 -11.28 -2.47
C ILE A 62 26.11 -11.92 -2.65
N TYR A 63 25.20 -11.53 -1.77
CA TYR A 63 23.81 -11.93 -1.77
C TYR A 63 22.96 -10.88 -2.47
N ILE A 64 22.19 -11.30 -3.47
CA ILE A 64 21.16 -10.50 -4.13
C ILE A 64 19.95 -11.39 -4.22
N ASP A 65 18.98 -11.18 -3.33
CA ASP A 65 17.87 -12.11 -3.15
C ASP A 65 16.56 -11.46 -3.59
N ASP A 66 15.78 -12.19 -4.40
CA ASP A 66 14.40 -11.82 -4.72
C ASP A 66 13.48 -12.17 -3.56
N VAL A 67 13.08 -11.13 -2.81
CA VAL A 67 12.22 -11.25 -1.64
C VAL A 67 10.88 -10.55 -1.85
N ARG A 68 10.50 -10.23 -3.10
CA ARG A 68 9.26 -9.50 -3.42
C ARG A 68 8.01 -10.24 -2.96
N GLU A 69 7.96 -11.55 -3.21
CA GLU A 69 6.81 -12.37 -2.81
C GLU A 69 6.68 -12.45 -1.28
N GLU A 70 7.78 -12.71 -0.56
CA GLU A 70 7.79 -12.72 0.90
C GLU A 70 7.41 -11.35 1.47
N PHE A 71 7.94 -10.27 0.90
CA PHE A 71 7.63 -8.90 1.30
C PHE A 71 6.13 -8.62 1.25
N VAL A 72 5.47 -8.94 0.13
CA VAL A 72 4.04 -8.65 0.02
C VAL A 72 3.21 -9.61 0.84
N ARG A 73 3.46 -10.91 0.74
CA ARG A 73 2.65 -11.95 1.40
C ARG A 73 2.78 -11.93 2.92
N ASP A 74 3.99 -11.73 3.45
CA ASP A 74 4.28 -11.96 4.88
C ASP A 74 4.47 -10.65 5.67
N PHE A 75 4.53 -9.50 5.00
CA PHE A 75 4.69 -8.19 5.66
C PHE A 75 3.60 -7.19 5.23
N VAL A 76 3.45 -6.91 3.93
CA VAL A 76 2.44 -5.95 3.45
C VAL A 76 1.02 -6.45 3.73
N PHE A 77 0.66 -7.65 3.31
CA PHE A 77 -0.70 -8.18 3.48
C PHE A 77 -1.11 -8.27 4.96
N PRO A 78 -0.30 -8.83 5.89
CA PRO A 78 -0.63 -8.81 7.32
C PRO A 78 -0.85 -7.40 7.89
N MET A 79 -0.08 -6.41 7.43
CA MET A 79 -0.28 -5.00 7.79
C MET A 79 -1.58 -4.43 7.22
N PHE A 80 -1.92 -4.78 5.97
CA PHE A 80 -3.12 -4.30 5.29
C PHE A 80 -4.41 -4.92 5.84
N ARG A 81 -4.36 -6.17 6.32
CA ARG A 81 -5.46 -6.80 7.09
C ARG A 81 -5.88 -5.98 8.30
N ALA A 82 -4.97 -5.19 8.87
CA ALA A 82 -5.25 -4.29 9.99
C ALA A 82 -5.71 -2.88 9.56
N ASN A 83 -5.91 -2.63 8.25
CA ASN A 83 -6.18 -1.32 7.66
C ASN A 83 -5.16 -0.24 8.07
N THR A 84 -3.90 -0.62 8.28
CA THR A 84 -2.93 0.23 8.98
C THR A 84 -2.65 1.56 8.28
N VAL A 85 -2.81 2.66 9.00
CA VAL A 85 -2.45 4.02 8.56
C VAL A 85 -1.79 4.79 9.71
N TYR A 86 -0.58 5.33 9.48
CA TYR A 86 0.13 6.15 10.45
C TYR A 86 -0.28 7.62 10.32
N GLU A 87 -0.66 8.23 11.45
CA GLU A 87 -1.07 9.64 11.54
C GLU A 87 -2.20 10.02 10.57
N GLY A 88 -3.08 9.05 10.26
CA GLY A 88 -4.23 9.24 9.39
C GLY A 88 -3.94 9.21 7.89
N GLU A 89 -2.67 9.19 7.48
CA GLU A 89 -2.29 9.32 6.07
C GLU A 89 -1.27 8.27 5.57
N TYR A 90 -0.18 8.03 6.32
CA TYR A 90 0.98 7.28 5.79
C TYR A 90 0.80 5.76 5.82
N LEU A 91 1.03 5.10 4.68
CA LEU A 91 0.88 3.65 4.47
C LEU A 91 2.14 2.82 4.75
N LEU A 92 3.10 3.39 5.50
CA LEU A 92 4.22 2.65 6.11
C LEU A 92 5.16 1.91 5.16
N GLY A 93 5.23 2.32 3.89
CA GLY A 93 5.95 1.57 2.87
C GLY A 93 7.45 1.34 3.15
N THR A 94 8.15 2.34 3.73
CA THR A 94 9.55 2.19 4.16
C THR A 94 9.60 1.36 5.43
N SER A 95 8.73 1.66 6.38
CA SER A 95 8.68 1.05 7.70
C SER A 95 8.56 -0.47 7.63
N ILE A 96 7.68 -0.99 6.77
CA ILE A 96 7.35 -2.41 6.68
C ILE A 96 8.40 -3.25 5.93
N ALA A 97 9.25 -2.63 5.12
CA ALA A 97 10.35 -3.31 4.44
C ALA A 97 11.50 -3.66 5.40
N ARG A 98 11.79 -2.80 6.39
CA ARG A 98 12.98 -2.94 7.23
C ARG A 98 13.01 -4.22 8.08
N PRO A 99 11.89 -4.68 8.67
CA PRO A 99 11.86 -5.95 9.39
C PRO A 99 12.26 -7.17 8.54
N LEU A 100 11.89 -7.20 7.25
CA LEU A 100 12.29 -8.26 6.32
C LEU A 100 13.79 -8.20 6.01
N ILE A 101 14.32 -7.00 5.74
CA ILE A 101 15.76 -6.84 5.51
C ILE A 101 16.54 -7.26 6.76
N ALA A 102 16.11 -6.85 7.96
CA ALA A 102 16.73 -7.25 9.23
C ALA A 102 16.69 -8.76 9.44
N LYS A 103 15.57 -9.42 9.12
CA LYS A 103 15.45 -10.89 9.12
C LYS A 103 16.50 -11.53 8.23
N ARG A 104 16.59 -11.10 6.97
CA ARG A 104 17.52 -11.71 6.02
C ARG A 104 18.98 -11.43 6.35
N LEU A 105 19.31 -10.25 6.89
CA LEU A 105 20.65 -9.97 7.42
C LEU A 105 21.05 -10.96 8.52
N VAL A 106 20.15 -11.23 9.47
CA VAL A 106 20.41 -12.17 10.56
C VAL A 106 20.54 -13.61 10.06
N GLU A 107 19.75 -14.01 9.06
CA GLU A 107 19.90 -15.31 8.40
C GLU A 107 21.28 -15.46 7.77
N ILE A 108 21.73 -14.46 6.99
CA ILE A 108 23.07 -14.47 6.37
C ILE A 108 24.18 -14.43 7.43
N VAL A 109 23.99 -13.72 8.54
CA VAL A 109 24.92 -13.76 9.68
C VAL A 109 25.08 -15.19 10.18
N ASN A 110 23.99 -15.94 10.34
CA ASN A 110 24.02 -17.32 10.80
C ASN A 110 24.64 -18.26 9.75
N GLU A 111 24.32 -18.08 8.46
CA GLU A 111 24.90 -18.86 7.35
C GLU A 111 26.42 -18.68 7.22
N THR A 112 26.89 -17.45 7.40
CA THR A 112 28.30 -17.08 7.14
C THR A 112 29.17 -17.07 8.40
N GLY A 113 28.58 -17.22 9.58
CA GLY A 113 29.26 -17.09 10.86
C GLY A 113 29.81 -15.68 11.09
N ALA A 114 29.08 -14.65 10.67
CA ALA A 114 29.49 -13.26 10.87
C ALA A 114 29.28 -12.81 12.34
N ASP A 115 30.07 -11.85 12.79
CA ASP A 115 30.03 -11.33 14.16
C ASP A 115 29.06 -10.15 14.31
N ALA A 116 28.73 -9.49 13.19
CA ALA A 116 28.00 -8.24 13.18
C ALA A 116 27.13 -8.06 11.92
N ILE A 117 26.13 -7.18 12.03
CA ILE A 117 25.47 -6.55 10.89
C ILE A 117 25.92 -5.10 10.74
N CYS A 118 25.78 -4.54 9.53
CA CYS A 118 25.98 -3.13 9.26
C CYS A 118 24.85 -2.58 8.37
N HIS A 119 24.39 -1.36 8.65
CA HIS A 119 23.39 -0.67 7.85
C HIS A 119 23.74 0.79 7.57
N GLY A 120 23.19 1.35 6.50
CA GLY A 120 23.43 2.74 6.08
C GLY A 120 22.44 3.78 6.61
N ALA A 121 21.54 3.43 7.54
CA ALA A 121 20.59 4.39 8.11
C ALA A 121 21.28 5.50 8.92
N THR A 122 20.80 6.74 8.80
CA THR A 122 21.34 7.89 9.53
C THR A 122 20.86 7.96 10.98
N GLY A 123 21.61 8.68 11.82
CA GLY A 123 21.25 8.90 13.23
C GLY A 123 20.00 9.77 13.48
N LYS A 124 19.42 10.38 12.43
CA LYS A 124 18.23 11.24 12.53
C LYS A 124 16.94 10.57 12.05
N GLY A 125 17.03 9.37 11.47
CA GLY A 125 15.89 8.66 10.89
C GLY A 125 15.35 7.55 11.79
N ASN A 126 14.17 7.06 11.45
CA ASN A 126 13.54 5.92 12.13
C ASN A 126 14.17 4.57 11.74
N ASP A 127 14.79 4.48 10.54
CA ASP A 127 15.29 3.22 10.00
C ASP A 127 16.37 2.57 10.86
N GLN A 128 17.22 3.35 11.54
CA GLN A 128 18.18 2.81 12.49
C GLN A 128 17.49 1.98 13.58
N VAL A 129 16.37 2.49 14.13
CA VAL A 129 15.60 1.82 15.18
C VAL A 129 14.98 0.54 14.63
N ARG A 130 14.43 0.60 13.41
CA ARG A 130 13.77 -0.55 12.76
C ARG A 130 14.75 -1.68 12.46
N PHE A 131 15.94 -1.36 11.96
CA PHE A 131 17.00 -2.35 11.73
C PHE A 131 17.49 -2.96 13.04
N GLU A 132 17.80 -2.13 14.04
CA GLU A 132 18.42 -2.56 15.28
C GLU A 132 17.46 -3.35 16.18
N LEU A 133 16.23 -2.87 16.37
CA LEU A 133 15.22 -3.63 17.13
C LEU A 133 14.97 -4.98 16.47
N GLY A 134 14.91 -5.05 15.13
CA GLY A 134 14.76 -6.30 14.42
C GLY A 134 15.95 -7.24 14.62
N ALA A 135 17.17 -6.73 14.47
CA ALA A 135 18.38 -7.51 14.66
C ALA A 135 18.49 -8.07 16.09
N TYR A 136 18.29 -7.24 17.12
CA TYR A 136 18.35 -7.68 18.51
C TYR A 136 17.22 -8.65 18.88
N ALA A 137 16.02 -8.48 18.33
CA ALA A 137 14.91 -9.41 18.55
C ALA A 137 15.17 -10.79 17.91
N LEU A 138 15.83 -10.83 16.75
CA LEU A 138 16.07 -12.06 15.98
C LEU A 138 17.36 -12.78 16.36
N LYS A 139 18.39 -12.05 16.81
CA LYS A 139 19.66 -12.62 17.31
C LYS A 139 20.17 -11.78 18.47
N PRO A 140 19.74 -12.07 19.72
CA PRO A 140 20.24 -11.39 20.91
C PRO A 140 21.77 -11.45 20.98
N GLY A 141 22.41 -10.30 21.24
CA GLY A 141 23.87 -10.19 21.32
C GLY A 141 24.60 -10.02 19.99
N ILE A 142 23.90 -9.92 18.85
CA ILE A 142 24.53 -9.51 17.59
C ILE A 142 25.13 -8.10 17.72
N LYS A 143 26.34 -7.89 17.21
CA LYS A 143 26.92 -6.54 17.13
C LYS A 143 26.31 -5.78 15.96
N VAL A 144 26.02 -4.51 16.15
CA VAL A 144 25.56 -3.62 15.07
C VAL A 144 26.61 -2.54 14.84
N ILE A 145 27.02 -2.39 13.57
CA ILE A 145 27.83 -1.27 13.11
C ILE A 145 26.91 -0.28 12.39
N ALA A 146 26.93 0.97 12.82
CA ALA A 146 26.13 2.04 12.24
C ALA A 146 27.04 3.23 11.88
N PRO A 147 27.66 3.23 10.68
CA PRO A 147 28.72 4.16 10.32
C PRO A 147 28.34 5.63 10.51
N TRP A 148 27.10 6.02 10.20
CA TRP A 148 26.59 7.38 10.41
C TRP A 148 26.57 7.88 11.85
N ARG A 149 26.76 6.99 12.83
CA ARG A 149 26.93 7.33 14.25
C ARG A 149 28.37 7.21 14.75
N GLU A 150 29.27 6.69 13.94
CA GLU A 150 30.64 6.33 14.33
C GLU A 150 31.71 7.12 13.57
N TRP A 151 31.49 7.39 12.27
CA TRP A 151 32.49 8.03 11.41
C TRP A 151 32.45 9.56 11.46
N ASP A 152 33.43 10.20 10.82
CA ASP A 152 33.54 11.65 10.65
C ASP A 152 33.12 12.14 9.24
N LEU A 153 32.58 11.23 8.40
CA LEU A 153 32.13 11.47 7.02
C LEU A 153 30.70 12.05 6.96
N MET A 154 30.43 13.08 7.77
CA MET A 154 29.07 13.60 8.03
C MET A 154 28.53 14.54 6.95
N SER A 155 29.23 14.71 5.82
CA SER A 155 28.79 15.55 4.71
C SER A 155 28.93 14.83 3.38
N ARG A 156 28.09 15.20 2.41
CA ARG A 156 28.15 14.66 1.06
C ARG A 156 29.50 14.94 0.39
N GLU A 157 30.08 16.11 0.62
CA GLU A 157 31.41 16.47 0.12
C GLU A 157 32.49 15.52 0.65
N LYS A 158 32.46 15.23 1.97
CA LYS A 158 33.38 14.25 2.58
C LYS A 158 33.19 12.85 2.01
N LEU A 159 31.94 12.41 1.80
CA LEU A 159 31.66 11.12 1.18
C LEU A 159 32.19 11.04 -0.26
N MET A 160 32.02 12.11 -1.04
CA MET A 160 32.54 12.20 -2.41
C MET A 160 34.06 12.19 -2.44
N ALA A 161 34.72 12.94 -1.56
CA ALA A 161 36.17 12.96 -1.44
C ALA A 161 36.74 11.61 -1.01
N TYR A 162 36.06 10.92 -0.08
CA TYR A 162 36.41 9.56 0.31
C TYR A 162 36.23 8.59 -0.86
N ALA A 163 35.10 8.66 -1.57
CA ALA A 163 34.86 7.84 -2.75
C ALA A 163 35.91 8.05 -3.84
N GLU A 164 36.29 9.29 -4.14
CA GLU A 164 37.33 9.61 -5.13
C GLU A 164 38.70 9.09 -4.69
N LYS A 165 39.11 9.36 -3.45
CA LYS A 165 40.38 8.88 -2.88
C LYS A 165 40.52 7.35 -2.97
N HIS A 166 39.41 6.63 -2.83
CA HIS A 166 39.39 5.17 -2.82
C HIS A 166 38.91 4.54 -4.14
N GLY A 167 38.76 5.33 -5.22
CA GLY A 167 38.40 4.82 -6.54
C GLY A 167 36.98 4.22 -6.63
N ILE A 168 36.07 4.63 -5.74
CA ILE A 168 34.68 4.16 -5.74
C ILE A 168 33.94 4.84 -6.89
N GLU A 169 33.36 4.05 -7.79
CA GLU A 169 32.61 4.57 -8.93
C GLU A 169 31.33 5.30 -8.48
N ILE A 170 31.26 6.59 -8.80
CA ILE A 170 30.13 7.46 -8.49
C ILE A 170 29.34 7.73 -9.77
N ASP A 171 28.03 7.50 -9.72
CA ASP A 171 27.14 7.75 -10.84
C ASP A 171 27.17 9.23 -11.27
N MET A 172 27.11 9.48 -12.58
CA MET A 172 27.26 10.82 -13.19
C MET A 172 26.20 11.82 -12.67
N LYS A 173 25.01 11.34 -12.30
CA LYS A 173 23.96 12.17 -11.67
C LYS A 173 24.42 12.80 -10.35
N HIS A 174 25.25 12.10 -9.59
CA HIS A 174 25.80 12.60 -8.33
C HIS A 174 26.94 13.61 -8.53
N LYS A 175 27.65 13.56 -9.67
CA LYS A 175 28.68 14.54 -10.03
C LYS A 175 28.10 15.90 -10.44
N LYS A 176 26.81 15.95 -10.84
CA LYS A 176 26.08 17.18 -11.21
C LYS A 176 25.14 17.71 -10.11
N GLY A 177 25.53 17.59 -8.83
CA GLY A 177 24.74 18.09 -7.69
C GLY A 177 23.78 17.08 -7.05
N GLY A 178 23.63 15.88 -7.63
CA GLY A 178 22.79 14.79 -7.12
C GLY A 178 21.28 15.04 -7.31
N SER A 179 20.48 14.04 -6.91
CA SER A 179 19.02 14.20 -6.82
C SER A 179 18.68 15.33 -5.86
N PRO A 180 17.70 16.21 -6.17
CA PRO A 180 17.27 17.29 -5.28
C PRO A 180 16.50 16.81 -4.05
N TYR A 181 16.42 15.50 -3.81
CA TYR A 181 15.80 14.87 -2.65
C TYR A 181 16.40 13.48 -2.43
N SER A 182 16.30 12.98 -1.19
CA SER A 182 16.52 11.58 -0.83
C SER A 182 15.30 10.76 -1.23
N MET A 183 15.53 9.51 -1.64
CA MET A 183 14.47 8.63 -2.11
C MET A 183 14.71 7.19 -1.66
N ASP A 184 13.65 6.51 -1.26
CA ASP A 184 13.63 5.08 -0.97
C ASP A 184 12.43 4.44 -1.66
N ALA A 185 12.67 3.39 -2.44
CA ALA A 185 11.67 2.75 -3.28
C ALA A 185 11.58 1.26 -2.96
N ASN A 186 10.37 0.73 -2.93
CA ASN A 186 10.07 -0.69 -2.90
C ASN A 186 8.68 -0.90 -3.50
N LEU A 187 8.22 -2.15 -3.64
CA LEU A 187 6.99 -2.49 -4.33
C LEU A 187 5.73 -1.88 -3.69
N LEU A 188 5.75 -1.47 -2.43
CA LEU A 188 4.62 -0.81 -1.81
C LEU A 188 4.58 0.68 -2.14
N HIS A 189 5.73 1.36 -2.13
CA HIS A 189 5.77 2.81 -2.38
C HIS A 189 7.15 3.34 -2.78
N ILE A 190 7.15 4.61 -3.17
CA ILE A 190 8.35 5.47 -3.12
C ILE A 190 8.16 6.56 -2.07
N SER A 191 9.16 6.77 -1.21
CA SER A 191 9.25 7.93 -0.32
C SER A 191 10.25 8.96 -0.83
N TYR A 192 9.98 10.23 -0.59
CA TYR A 192 10.82 11.37 -0.93
C TYR A 192 10.98 12.30 0.27
N GLU A 193 12.20 12.73 0.57
CA GLU A 193 12.48 13.66 1.67
C GLU A 193 13.74 14.52 1.45
N GLY A 194 13.87 15.59 2.24
CA GLY A 194 15.07 16.43 2.30
C GLY A 194 15.14 17.54 1.25
N ARG A 195 16.09 18.47 1.46
CA ARG A 195 16.34 19.65 0.61
C ARG A 195 15.07 20.49 0.38
N HIS A 196 14.55 20.60 -0.85
CA HIS A 196 13.37 21.42 -1.20
C HIS A 196 12.14 21.06 -0.35
N LEU A 197 12.00 19.79 0.02
CA LEU A 197 10.90 19.32 0.87
C LEU A 197 11.06 19.68 2.36
N GLU A 198 12.22 20.20 2.79
CA GLU A 198 12.42 20.60 4.20
C GLU A 198 11.64 21.87 4.55
N ASP A 199 11.27 22.69 3.56
CA ASP A 199 10.28 23.75 3.74
C ASP A 199 8.87 23.18 3.54
N PRO A 200 8.04 23.03 4.58
CA PRO A 200 6.70 22.50 4.44
C PRO A 200 5.74 23.42 3.66
N ALA A 201 6.10 24.67 3.41
CA ALA A 201 5.33 25.57 2.57
C ALA A 201 5.65 25.44 1.07
N ALA A 202 6.73 24.74 0.71
CA ALA A 202 7.15 24.58 -0.69
C ALA A 202 6.43 23.39 -1.34
N GLU A 203 5.70 23.60 -2.42
CA GLU A 203 5.01 22.51 -3.15
C GLU A 203 6.01 21.47 -3.67
N ALA A 204 5.64 20.20 -3.60
CA ALA A 204 6.41 19.10 -4.17
C ALA A 204 6.53 19.24 -5.69
N GLU A 205 7.75 19.23 -6.22
CA GLU A 205 8.00 19.42 -7.64
C GLU A 205 7.44 18.26 -8.47
N GLU A 206 6.77 18.54 -9.60
CA GLU A 206 6.18 17.49 -10.44
C GLU A 206 7.22 16.47 -10.95
N SER A 207 8.47 16.90 -11.15
CA SER A 207 9.57 16.02 -11.58
C SER A 207 10.07 15.04 -10.51
N MET A 208 9.58 15.20 -9.27
CA MET A 208 9.90 14.30 -8.16
C MET A 208 9.16 12.97 -8.29
N TRP A 209 7.89 13.02 -8.68
CA TRP A 209 7.01 11.86 -8.76
C TRP A 209 7.43 10.95 -9.92
N ARG A 210 7.73 9.68 -9.64
CA ARG A 210 8.31 8.74 -10.61
C ARG A 210 7.33 7.70 -11.11
N TRP A 211 6.41 7.27 -10.25
CA TRP A 211 5.47 6.19 -10.56
C TRP A 211 4.14 6.71 -11.07
N THR A 212 3.67 7.80 -10.48
CA THR A 212 2.32 8.31 -10.70
C THR A 212 2.36 9.52 -11.62
N VAL A 213 1.45 9.56 -12.59
CA VAL A 213 1.20 10.81 -13.34
C VAL A 213 0.44 11.78 -12.44
N SER A 214 0.53 13.09 -12.68
CA SER A 214 -0.32 14.02 -11.94
C SER A 214 -1.81 13.73 -12.22
N PRO A 215 -2.71 13.88 -11.25
CA PRO A 215 -4.15 13.71 -11.46
C PRO A 215 -4.70 14.53 -12.64
N GLU A 216 -4.15 15.71 -12.91
CA GLU A 216 -4.50 16.55 -14.05
C GLU A 216 -4.16 15.88 -15.40
N LYS A 217 -3.03 15.16 -15.45
CA LYS A 217 -2.53 14.44 -16.64
C LYS A 217 -3.04 13.01 -16.76
N ALA A 218 -3.69 12.47 -15.73
CA ALA A 218 -4.30 11.15 -15.76
C ALA A 218 -5.41 11.03 -16.82
N PRO A 219 -5.72 9.81 -17.33
CA PRO A 219 -6.74 9.59 -18.35
C PRO A 219 -8.10 10.24 -18.04
N ASN A 220 -8.76 10.77 -19.07
CA ASN A 220 -10.13 11.29 -18.96
C ASN A 220 -11.21 10.19 -18.93
N LYS A 221 -10.81 8.93 -19.11
CA LYS A 221 -11.69 7.77 -19.00
C LYS A 221 -11.38 7.02 -17.71
N ALA A 222 -12.40 6.81 -16.89
CA ALA A 222 -12.27 5.98 -15.69
C ALA A 222 -12.01 4.51 -16.05
N GLU A 223 -11.29 3.82 -15.17
CA GLU A 223 -11.00 2.39 -15.27
C GLU A 223 -11.67 1.64 -14.13
N TYR A 224 -12.24 0.46 -14.42
CA TYR A 224 -12.90 -0.38 -13.43
C TYR A 224 -12.06 -1.62 -13.14
N LEU A 225 -11.99 -1.98 -11.86
CA LEU A 225 -11.27 -3.16 -11.38
C LEU A 225 -12.16 -3.98 -10.46
N ASP A 226 -12.13 -5.30 -10.62
CA ASP A 226 -12.66 -6.26 -9.66
C ASP A 226 -11.50 -6.89 -8.89
N LEU A 227 -11.52 -6.78 -7.56
CA LEU A 227 -10.55 -7.42 -6.67
C LEU A 227 -11.22 -8.54 -5.89
N GLU A 228 -10.68 -9.75 -6.00
CA GLU A 228 -11.16 -10.94 -5.28
C GLU A 228 -10.38 -11.11 -3.98
N PHE A 229 -11.09 -11.24 -2.87
CA PHE A 229 -10.54 -11.44 -1.53
C PHE A 229 -10.78 -12.86 -1.03
N VAL A 230 -9.75 -13.43 -0.40
CA VAL A 230 -9.82 -14.68 0.36
C VAL A 230 -9.10 -14.44 1.68
N LYS A 231 -9.85 -14.59 2.78
CA LYS A 231 -9.37 -14.42 4.15
C LYS A 231 -8.60 -13.11 4.38
N GLY A 232 -9.13 -12.00 3.85
CA GLY A 232 -8.54 -10.66 3.95
C GLY A 232 -7.49 -10.31 2.90
N ASP A 233 -6.96 -11.29 2.16
CA ASP A 233 -5.93 -11.05 1.16
C ASP A 233 -6.51 -11.02 -0.26
N VAL A 234 -6.03 -10.09 -1.10
CA VAL A 234 -6.40 -10.07 -2.52
C VAL A 234 -5.68 -11.21 -3.25
N VAL A 235 -6.43 -12.01 -4.00
CA VAL A 235 -5.92 -13.18 -4.74
C VAL A 235 -6.06 -13.07 -6.25
N ALA A 236 -6.90 -12.14 -6.75
CA ALA A 236 -7.10 -11.93 -8.18
C ALA A 236 -7.50 -10.49 -8.51
N ILE A 237 -7.13 -10.05 -9.72
CA ILE A 237 -7.56 -8.80 -10.34
C ILE A 237 -8.32 -9.15 -11.62
N ASN A 238 -9.55 -8.66 -11.77
CA ASN A 238 -10.42 -8.92 -12.94
C ASN A 238 -10.54 -10.41 -13.28
N GLY A 239 -10.65 -11.26 -12.25
CA GLY A 239 -10.75 -12.72 -12.38
C GLY A 239 -9.44 -13.45 -12.68
N LYS A 240 -8.31 -12.75 -12.81
CA LYS A 240 -6.99 -13.36 -13.02
C LYS A 240 -6.27 -13.54 -11.68
N LYS A 241 -6.06 -14.80 -11.28
CA LYS A 241 -5.25 -15.15 -10.09
C LYS A 241 -3.78 -14.86 -10.34
N MET A 242 -3.12 -14.30 -9.33
CA MET A 242 -1.74 -13.82 -9.40
C MET A 242 -1.06 -13.99 -8.04
N LYS A 243 0.28 -13.97 -8.00
CA LYS A 243 1.03 -13.96 -6.74
C LYS A 243 0.89 -12.62 -6.03
N ALA A 244 1.17 -12.57 -4.72
CA ALA A 244 0.97 -11.37 -3.91
C ALA A 244 1.73 -10.16 -4.46
N HIS A 245 3.02 -10.34 -4.81
CA HIS A 245 3.82 -9.26 -5.38
C HIS A 245 3.36 -8.83 -6.78
N GLU A 246 2.88 -9.76 -7.60
CA GLU A 246 2.36 -9.45 -8.94
C GLU A 246 1.06 -8.64 -8.85
N ILE A 247 0.22 -8.92 -7.86
CA ILE A 247 -0.99 -8.13 -7.56
C ILE A 247 -0.60 -6.71 -7.22
N LEU A 248 0.29 -6.52 -6.24
CA LEU A 248 0.70 -5.18 -5.81
C LEU A 248 1.36 -4.40 -6.95
N GLY A 249 2.27 -5.04 -7.71
CA GLY A 249 2.89 -4.44 -8.89
C GLY A 249 1.87 -4.04 -9.97
N SER A 250 0.90 -4.90 -10.28
CA SER A 250 -0.16 -4.59 -11.24
C SER A 250 -1.03 -3.42 -10.78
N LEU A 251 -1.34 -3.34 -9.49
CA LEU A 251 -2.10 -2.23 -8.92
C LEU A 251 -1.28 -0.93 -8.90
N ASN A 252 0.04 -1.00 -8.75
CA ASN A 252 0.90 0.18 -8.92
C ASN A 252 0.86 0.69 -10.35
N ASP A 253 0.98 -0.19 -11.35
CA ASP A 253 0.93 0.19 -12.77
C ASP A 253 -0.41 0.84 -13.14
N ILE A 254 -1.52 0.26 -12.67
CA ILE A 254 -2.86 0.78 -12.95
C ILE A 254 -3.08 2.08 -12.16
N GLY A 255 -2.80 2.09 -10.86
CA GLY A 255 -2.99 3.26 -10.01
C GLY A 255 -2.12 4.44 -10.41
N GLY A 256 -0.87 4.18 -10.80
CA GLY A 256 0.08 5.19 -11.26
C GLY A 256 -0.38 5.89 -12.53
N LYS A 257 -0.99 5.18 -13.49
CA LYS A 257 -1.61 5.78 -14.68
C LYS A 257 -2.75 6.73 -14.33
N HIS A 258 -3.46 6.48 -13.23
CA HIS A 258 -4.57 7.33 -12.78
C HIS A 258 -4.15 8.38 -11.75
N GLY A 259 -2.87 8.50 -11.40
CA GLY A 259 -2.36 9.48 -10.44
C GLY A 259 -2.75 9.23 -8.99
N ILE A 260 -3.05 7.98 -8.64
CA ILE A 260 -3.53 7.58 -7.31
C ILE A 260 -2.37 7.48 -6.31
N GLY A 261 -2.61 7.89 -5.07
CA GLY A 261 -1.75 7.58 -3.94
C GLY A 261 -0.51 8.48 -3.80
N ARG A 262 -0.56 9.70 -4.35
CA ARG A 262 0.36 10.78 -3.93
C ARG A 262 -0.06 11.31 -2.57
N LEU A 263 0.89 11.38 -1.64
CA LEU A 263 0.71 11.88 -0.28
C LEU A 263 1.83 12.86 0.07
N ASP A 264 1.52 13.90 0.83
CA ASP A 264 2.45 14.88 1.39
C ASP A 264 2.08 15.10 2.86
N LEU A 265 3.01 14.81 3.77
CA LEU A 265 2.74 14.77 5.21
C LEU A 265 3.91 15.38 5.99
N VAL A 266 3.60 16.17 7.02
CA VAL A 266 4.53 16.46 8.13
C VAL A 266 4.26 15.48 9.26
N GLU A 267 5.12 14.48 9.39
CA GLU A 267 4.97 13.37 10.33
C GLU A 267 5.81 13.55 11.60
N ASN A 268 5.43 12.85 12.68
CA ASN A 268 6.24 12.77 13.89
C ASN A 268 7.15 11.53 13.84
N ARG A 269 8.47 11.74 13.74
CA ARG A 269 9.45 10.65 13.85
C ARG A 269 9.51 10.12 15.27
N TYR A 270 9.81 8.83 15.40
CA TYR A 270 9.92 8.19 16.71
C TYR A 270 11.05 8.79 17.55
N VAL A 271 12.10 9.26 16.87
CA VAL A 271 13.26 9.95 17.48
C VAL A 271 12.96 11.40 17.92
N GLY A 272 11.71 11.86 17.81
CA GLY A 272 11.20 13.06 18.49
C GLY A 272 11.02 14.31 17.62
N MET A 273 11.66 14.40 16.45
CA MET A 273 11.46 15.54 15.55
C MET A 273 10.34 15.29 14.54
N LYS A 274 9.79 16.40 14.00
CA LYS A 274 8.96 16.34 12.80
C LYS A 274 9.81 16.24 11.54
N SER A 275 9.26 15.61 10.52
CA SER A 275 9.86 15.55 9.18
C SER A 275 8.75 15.68 8.15
N ARG A 276 9.00 16.40 7.06
CA ARG A 276 8.12 16.33 5.89
C ARG A 276 8.56 15.19 4.98
N GLY A 277 7.60 14.37 4.57
CA GLY A 277 7.78 13.27 3.64
C GLY A 277 6.69 13.29 2.58
N CYS A 278 7.09 13.05 1.34
CA CYS A 278 6.18 12.85 0.22
C CYS A 278 6.22 11.38 -0.21
N TYR A 279 5.08 10.81 -0.60
CA TYR A 279 4.96 9.38 -0.86
C TYR A 279 4.12 9.07 -2.11
N GLU A 280 4.51 8.05 -2.87
CA GLU A 280 3.73 7.44 -3.95
C GLU A 280 3.39 6.01 -3.59
N THR A 281 2.14 5.74 -3.22
CA THR A 281 1.68 4.38 -2.82
C THR A 281 0.45 3.94 -3.63
N PRO A 282 0.48 3.94 -4.99
CA PRO A 282 -0.71 3.72 -5.81
C PRO A 282 -1.44 2.40 -5.52
N GLY A 283 -0.73 1.29 -5.53
CA GLY A 283 -1.32 -0.03 -5.27
C GLY A 283 -1.80 -0.18 -3.84
N GLY A 284 -1.03 0.32 -2.87
CA GLY A 284 -1.45 0.35 -1.46
C GLY A 284 -2.72 1.19 -1.24
N THR A 285 -2.84 2.37 -1.83
CA THR A 285 -4.05 3.20 -1.73
C THR A 285 -5.28 2.47 -2.28
N ILE A 286 -5.13 1.75 -3.39
CA ILE A 286 -6.20 0.92 -3.96
C ILE A 286 -6.56 -0.24 -3.01
N LEU A 287 -5.56 -0.98 -2.53
CA LEU A 287 -5.75 -2.12 -1.63
C LEU A 287 -6.45 -1.73 -0.33
N LEU A 288 -6.02 -0.65 0.33
CA LEU A 288 -6.64 -0.20 1.58
C LEU A 288 -8.12 0.14 1.38
N ARG A 289 -8.43 0.85 0.29
CA ARG A 289 -9.82 1.22 -0.02
C ARG A 289 -10.68 -0.01 -0.33
N ALA A 290 -10.11 -0.99 -1.02
CA ALA A 290 -10.79 -2.24 -1.35
C ALA A 290 -11.02 -3.11 -0.11
N HIS A 291 -10.00 -3.24 0.74
CA HIS A 291 -10.04 -4.06 1.95
C HIS A 291 -11.13 -3.57 2.91
N ARG A 292 -11.18 -2.26 3.20
CA ARG A 292 -12.27 -1.67 3.99
C ARG A 292 -13.64 -1.89 3.34
N ALA A 293 -13.72 -1.92 2.01
CA ALA A 293 -14.98 -2.14 1.30
C ALA A 293 -15.49 -3.58 1.45
N ILE A 294 -14.63 -4.59 1.40
CA ILE A 294 -15.07 -5.98 1.62
C ILE A 294 -15.41 -6.22 3.09
N GLU A 295 -14.65 -5.66 4.03
CA GLU A 295 -14.96 -5.74 5.46
C GLU A 295 -16.33 -5.13 5.77
N SER A 296 -16.75 -4.07 5.06
CA SER A 296 -18.03 -3.41 5.31
C SER A 296 -19.27 -4.27 5.07
N VAL A 297 -19.12 -5.43 4.41
CA VAL A 297 -20.20 -6.41 4.25
C VAL A 297 -19.92 -7.74 4.93
N THR A 298 -18.71 -7.99 5.43
CA THR A 298 -18.30 -9.31 5.96
C THR A 298 -17.96 -9.33 7.46
N LEU A 299 -17.79 -8.15 8.08
CA LEU A 299 -17.50 -8.03 9.50
C LEU A 299 -18.73 -7.57 10.29
N ASP A 300 -18.91 -8.17 11.47
CA ASP A 300 -19.82 -7.65 12.49
C ASP A 300 -19.43 -6.22 12.88
N ARG A 301 -20.43 -5.43 13.28
CA ARG A 301 -20.26 -4.01 13.64
C ARG A 301 -19.22 -3.80 14.72
N GLU A 302 -19.29 -4.55 15.82
CA GLU A 302 -18.39 -4.34 16.97
C GLU A 302 -16.99 -4.86 16.67
N VAL A 303 -16.86 -5.91 15.86
CA VAL A 303 -15.55 -6.39 15.37
C VAL A 303 -14.88 -5.34 14.46
N ALA A 304 -15.65 -4.72 13.57
CA ALA A 304 -15.14 -3.64 12.71
C ALA A 304 -14.70 -2.41 13.52
N HIS A 305 -15.50 -1.98 14.51
CA HIS A 305 -15.12 -0.86 15.38
C HIS A 305 -13.90 -1.17 16.24
N LEU A 306 -13.80 -2.38 16.81
CA LEU A 306 -12.62 -2.81 17.57
C LEU A 306 -11.34 -2.76 16.72
N LYS A 307 -11.42 -3.15 15.44
CA LYS A 307 -10.29 -3.03 14.50
C LYS A 307 -9.88 -1.58 14.30
N ASP A 308 -10.84 -0.69 14.10
CA ASP A 308 -10.57 0.75 13.92
C ASP A 308 -9.95 1.37 15.19
N ASP A 309 -10.34 0.94 16.39
CA ASP A 309 -9.73 1.36 17.66
C ASP A 309 -8.26 0.91 17.79
N LEU A 310 -7.93 -0.29 17.29
CA LEU A 310 -6.59 -0.88 17.40
C LEU A 310 -5.65 -0.48 16.26
N MET A 311 -6.18 -0.03 15.13
CA MET A 311 -5.43 0.33 13.93
C MET A 311 -4.30 1.35 14.20
N PRO A 312 -4.53 2.49 14.91
CA PRO A 312 -3.47 3.45 15.18
C PRO A 312 -2.34 2.86 16.04
N ARG A 313 -2.68 2.00 17.00
CA ARG A 313 -1.68 1.32 17.84
C ARG A 313 -0.82 0.38 16.99
N TYR A 314 -1.45 -0.43 16.14
CA TYR A 314 -0.74 -1.33 15.23
C TYR A 314 0.19 -0.55 14.27
N ALA A 315 -0.30 0.57 13.71
CA ALA A 315 0.50 1.46 12.86
C ALA A 315 1.74 2.01 13.59
N SER A 316 1.56 2.49 14.82
CA SER A 316 2.67 3.04 15.62
C SER A 316 3.75 1.98 15.92
N LEU A 317 3.36 0.73 16.17
CA LEU A 317 4.30 -0.36 16.42
C LEU A 317 5.19 -0.60 15.20
N ILE A 318 4.61 -0.65 14.00
CA ILE A 318 5.35 -0.82 12.75
C ILE A 318 6.25 0.39 12.48
N TYR A 319 5.68 1.60 12.57
CA TYR A 319 6.42 2.84 12.33
C TYR A 319 7.66 2.95 13.24
N ASN A 320 7.52 2.59 14.51
CA ASN A 320 8.58 2.65 15.51
C ASN A 320 9.57 1.47 15.45
N GLY A 321 9.31 0.44 14.63
CA GLY A 321 10.21 -0.71 14.45
C GLY A 321 9.92 -1.95 15.31
N TYR A 322 8.80 -1.96 16.03
CA TYR A 322 8.36 -3.08 16.87
C TYR A 322 7.67 -4.20 16.08
N TRP A 323 8.11 -4.48 14.85
CA TRP A 323 7.56 -5.59 14.07
C TRP A 323 7.77 -6.94 14.77
N TRP A 324 8.87 -7.15 15.48
CA TRP A 324 9.12 -8.43 16.14
C TRP A 324 8.58 -8.52 17.57
N SER A 325 7.88 -7.49 18.05
CA SER A 325 7.42 -7.40 19.45
C SER A 325 6.23 -8.31 19.77
N PRO A 326 6.08 -8.74 21.04
CA PRO A 326 4.99 -9.62 21.44
C PRO A 326 3.61 -8.96 21.30
N GLU A 327 3.48 -7.66 21.60
CA GLU A 327 2.21 -6.95 21.46
C GLU A 327 1.75 -6.81 20.02
N ARG A 328 2.67 -6.64 19.05
CA ARG A 328 2.32 -6.68 17.62
C ARG A 328 1.87 -8.08 17.20
N LYS A 329 2.51 -9.15 17.69
CA LYS A 329 2.08 -10.54 17.45
C LYS A 329 0.68 -10.82 18.01
N ALA A 330 0.39 -10.35 19.22
CA ALA A 330 -0.93 -10.49 19.83
C ALA A 330 -2.01 -9.77 19.02
N LEU A 331 -1.74 -8.53 18.58
CA LEU A 331 -2.65 -7.81 17.70
C LEU A 331 -2.83 -8.52 16.36
N GLN A 332 -1.75 -9.05 15.77
CA GLN A 332 -1.85 -9.79 14.50
C GLN A 332 -2.75 -11.02 14.63
N ALA A 333 -2.67 -11.77 15.73
CA ALA A 333 -3.52 -12.94 15.93
C ALA A 333 -5.01 -12.57 15.99
N LEU A 334 -5.34 -11.45 16.65
CA LEU A 334 -6.70 -10.90 16.63
C LEU A 334 -7.11 -10.49 15.21
N ILE A 335 -6.25 -9.74 14.51
CA ILE A 335 -6.53 -9.30 13.14
C ILE A 335 -6.74 -10.51 12.22
N ASP A 336 -5.84 -11.49 12.17
CA ASP A 336 -5.96 -12.68 11.32
C ASP A 336 -7.22 -13.51 11.64
N HIS A 337 -7.67 -13.50 12.90
CA HIS A 337 -8.94 -14.13 13.28
C HIS A 337 -10.14 -13.41 12.65
N THR A 338 -10.17 -12.08 12.69
CA THR A 338 -11.26 -11.32 12.03
C THR A 338 -11.30 -11.51 10.52
N GLN A 339 -10.18 -11.85 9.89
CA GLN A 339 -10.11 -11.96 8.44
C GLN A 339 -10.71 -13.25 7.88
N GLN A 340 -11.07 -14.24 8.70
CA GLN A 340 -11.58 -15.52 8.20
C GLN A 340 -12.86 -15.40 7.34
N THR A 341 -13.69 -14.38 7.60
CA THR A 341 -14.93 -14.10 6.85
C THR A 341 -14.75 -13.06 5.75
N VAL A 342 -13.58 -12.46 5.59
CA VAL A 342 -13.31 -11.41 4.61
C VAL A 342 -13.03 -12.05 3.24
N ASN A 343 -14.07 -12.63 2.65
CA ASN A 343 -14.07 -13.31 1.37
C ASN A 343 -15.08 -12.65 0.44
N GLY A 344 -14.75 -12.47 -0.84
CA GLY A 344 -15.70 -11.93 -1.82
C GLY A 344 -15.04 -11.10 -2.91
N THR A 345 -15.78 -10.16 -3.49
CA THR A 345 -15.28 -9.31 -4.57
C THR A 345 -15.65 -7.86 -4.34
N VAL A 346 -14.71 -6.96 -4.61
CA VAL A 346 -14.91 -5.50 -4.58
C VAL A 346 -14.68 -4.95 -5.97
N ARG A 347 -15.65 -4.17 -6.46
CA ARG A 347 -15.51 -3.41 -7.70
C ARG A 347 -15.16 -1.96 -7.38
N LEU A 348 -14.09 -1.48 -7.99
CA LEU A 348 -13.57 -0.12 -7.88
C LEU A 348 -13.65 0.60 -9.22
N LYS A 349 -13.74 1.93 -9.14
CA LYS A 349 -13.59 2.86 -10.26
C LYS A 349 -12.42 3.80 -9.93
N LEU A 350 -11.41 3.79 -10.78
CA LEU A 350 -10.22 4.62 -10.67
C LEU A 350 -10.34 5.81 -11.62
N TYR A 351 -10.10 7.01 -11.10
CA TYR A 351 -10.22 8.23 -11.89
C TYR A 351 -9.47 9.40 -11.26
N LYS A 352 -8.48 9.94 -11.98
CA LYS A 352 -7.78 11.21 -11.67
C LYS A 352 -7.48 11.40 -10.18
N GLY A 353 -6.64 10.52 -9.64
CA GLY A 353 -6.17 10.53 -8.27
C GLY A 353 -7.09 9.81 -7.28
N ASN A 354 -8.30 9.41 -7.70
CA ASN A 354 -9.32 8.90 -6.78
C ASN A 354 -9.59 7.40 -6.96
N VAL A 355 -9.93 6.74 -5.85
CA VAL A 355 -10.38 5.34 -5.75
C VAL A 355 -11.81 5.30 -5.24
N ILE A 356 -12.75 5.00 -6.12
CA ILE A 356 -14.18 5.01 -5.81
C ILE A 356 -14.69 3.58 -5.72
N VAL A 357 -15.23 3.18 -4.57
CA VAL A 357 -15.92 1.90 -4.42
C VAL A 357 -17.26 1.99 -5.15
N VAL A 358 -17.51 1.09 -6.10
CA VAL A 358 -18.78 1.07 -6.87
C VAL A 358 -19.62 -0.17 -6.59
N GLY A 359 -19.03 -1.21 -5.97
CA GLY A 359 -19.75 -2.39 -5.52
C GLY A 359 -18.88 -3.27 -4.63
N ARG A 360 -19.52 -4.07 -3.79
CA ARG A 360 -18.92 -5.18 -3.07
C ARG A 360 -19.96 -6.27 -2.89
N ASP A 361 -19.52 -7.51 -2.89
CA ASP A 361 -20.37 -8.67 -2.68
C ASP A 361 -19.58 -9.80 -2.02
N SER A 362 -20.28 -10.58 -1.21
CA SER A 362 -19.78 -11.84 -0.66
C SER A 362 -20.90 -12.88 -0.66
N LYS A 363 -20.70 -13.95 -1.43
CA LYS A 363 -21.70 -15.02 -1.53
C LYS A 363 -21.79 -15.88 -0.28
N THR A 364 -20.73 -15.92 0.51
CA THR A 364 -20.57 -16.84 1.64
C THR A 364 -20.61 -16.15 2.98
N ASP A 365 -20.20 -14.88 3.04
CA ASP A 365 -19.93 -14.19 4.31
C ASP A 365 -20.60 -12.81 4.39
N SER A 366 -21.50 -12.45 3.46
CA SER A 366 -22.22 -11.18 3.54
C SER A 366 -23.18 -11.17 4.73
N LEU A 367 -22.98 -10.19 5.62
CA LEU A 367 -23.88 -9.81 6.70
C LEU A 367 -24.90 -8.75 6.27
N PHE A 368 -24.78 -8.22 5.05
CA PHE A 368 -25.80 -7.34 4.49
C PHE A 368 -26.99 -8.17 4.02
N ASP A 369 -28.14 -7.97 4.68
CA ASP A 369 -29.41 -8.59 4.34
C ASP A 369 -30.39 -7.53 3.79
N SER A 370 -30.68 -7.61 2.50
CA SER A 370 -31.61 -6.70 1.84
C SER A 370 -33.05 -6.83 2.33
N THR A 371 -33.43 -7.99 2.89
CA THR A 371 -34.79 -8.21 3.43
C THR A 371 -35.01 -7.47 4.74
N ILE A 372 -33.95 -7.27 5.53
CA ILE A 372 -34.00 -6.49 6.79
C ILE A 372 -33.80 -5.00 6.52
N ALA A 373 -32.94 -4.64 5.56
CA ALA A 373 -32.59 -3.25 5.28
C ALA A 373 -33.61 -2.50 4.39
N THR A 374 -34.57 -3.21 3.79
CA THR A 374 -35.54 -2.62 2.87
C THR A 374 -36.51 -1.66 3.58
N PHE A 375 -36.99 -0.66 2.84
CA PHE A 375 -38.10 0.21 3.26
C PHE A 375 -39.46 -0.30 2.77
N GLU A 376 -39.45 -1.31 1.89
CA GLU A 376 -40.66 -2.01 1.44
C GLU A 376 -41.17 -2.95 2.53
N ASP A 377 -42.29 -3.64 2.27
CA ASP A 377 -42.79 -4.68 3.18
C ASP A 377 -41.73 -5.77 3.37
N ASP A 378 -41.18 -5.84 4.58
CA ASP A 378 -40.13 -6.77 4.99
C ASP A 378 -40.72 -8.14 5.42
N ALA A 379 -42.04 -8.31 5.27
CA ALA A 379 -42.79 -9.47 5.71
C ALA A 379 -42.57 -9.83 7.20
N GLY A 380 -42.24 -8.84 8.03
CA GLY A 380 -41.97 -9.01 9.45
C GLY A 380 -40.54 -9.43 9.77
N ALA A 381 -39.57 -9.23 8.86
CA ALA A 381 -38.16 -9.49 9.12
C ALA A 381 -37.58 -8.62 10.25
N TYR A 382 -38.10 -7.41 10.47
CA TYR A 382 -37.70 -6.50 11.53
C TYR A 382 -38.89 -5.88 12.30
N ASP A 383 -39.02 -6.20 13.60
CA ASP A 383 -40.05 -5.58 14.45
C ASP A 383 -39.64 -4.15 14.86
N GLN A 384 -40.20 -3.17 14.15
CA GLN A 384 -39.94 -1.75 14.40
C GLN A 384 -40.30 -1.29 15.82
N ARG A 385 -41.17 -2.01 16.56
CA ARG A 385 -41.56 -1.63 17.92
C ARG A 385 -40.42 -1.78 18.92
N ASP A 386 -39.51 -2.73 18.69
CA ASP A 386 -38.37 -2.99 19.57
C ASP A 386 -37.42 -1.80 19.65
N ALA A 387 -37.33 -0.99 18.59
CA ALA A 387 -36.55 0.24 18.55
C ALA A 387 -36.92 1.21 19.69
N GLY A 388 -38.20 1.26 20.09
CA GLY A 388 -38.66 2.13 21.16
C GLY A 388 -38.08 1.77 22.54
N GLY A 389 -37.95 0.48 22.83
CA GLY A 389 -37.28 -0.02 24.04
C GLY A 389 -35.78 0.20 23.97
N PHE A 390 -35.17 -0.18 22.85
CA PHE A 390 -33.74 -0.02 22.60
C PHE A 390 -33.25 1.42 22.79
N ILE A 391 -33.94 2.41 22.22
CA ILE A 391 -33.59 3.83 22.34
C ILE A 391 -33.69 4.29 23.79
N LYS A 392 -34.77 3.93 24.49
CA LYS A 392 -34.98 4.33 25.89
C LYS A 392 -33.88 3.81 26.81
N LEU A 393 -33.40 2.59 26.59
CA LEU A 393 -32.33 1.98 27.37
C LEU A 393 -30.98 2.64 27.07
N ASN A 394 -30.62 2.85 25.80
CA ASN A 394 -29.37 3.51 25.43
C ASN A 394 -29.32 4.99 25.87
N ALA A 395 -30.46 5.70 25.82
CA ALA A 395 -30.56 7.09 26.26
C ALA A 395 -30.57 7.25 27.79
N LEU A 396 -30.69 6.17 28.56
CA LEU A 396 -30.86 6.23 30.02
C LEU A 396 -29.73 7.02 30.69
N ARG A 397 -28.47 6.71 30.37
CA ARG A 397 -27.31 7.41 30.95
C ARG A 397 -27.28 8.90 30.61
N LEU A 398 -27.72 9.27 29.40
CA LEU A 398 -27.75 10.65 28.94
C LEU A 398 -28.83 11.45 29.68
N ARG A 399 -30.01 10.84 29.89
CA ARG A 399 -31.12 11.44 30.65
C ARG A 399 -30.75 11.69 32.12
N ILE A 400 -30.01 10.76 32.73
CA ILE A 400 -29.53 10.92 34.12
C ILE A 400 -28.58 12.12 34.22
N ALA A 401 -27.60 12.23 33.31
CA ALA A 401 -26.66 13.34 33.28
C ALA A 401 -27.36 14.70 33.10
N ALA A 402 -28.31 14.79 32.15
CA ALA A 402 -29.10 15.99 31.91
C ALA A 402 -29.93 16.41 33.14
N ASN A 403 -30.54 15.45 33.85
CA ASN A 403 -31.29 15.73 35.07
C ASN A 403 -30.41 16.28 36.20
N LEU A 404 -29.18 15.75 36.34
CA LEU A 404 -28.21 16.28 37.31
C LEU A 404 -27.81 17.72 36.96
N ALA A 405 -27.53 18.00 35.68
CA ALA A 405 -27.20 19.35 35.21
C ALA A 405 -28.33 20.34 35.48
N ALA A 406 -29.59 19.98 35.20
CA ALA A 406 -30.76 20.81 35.46
C ALA A 406 -30.92 21.15 36.96
N LYS A 407 -30.72 20.14 37.84
CA LYS A 407 -30.72 20.35 39.29
C LYS A 407 -29.65 21.32 39.74
N LYS A 408 -28.42 21.21 39.22
CA LYS A 408 -27.33 22.15 39.54
C LYS A 408 -27.60 23.57 39.05
N SER A 409 -28.28 23.72 37.92
CA SER A 409 -28.58 25.04 37.33
C SER A 409 -29.87 25.68 37.85
N GLY A 410 -30.51 25.14 38.90
CA GLY A 410 -31.78 25.64 39.43
C GLY A 410 -32.97 25.54 38.45
N LYS A 411 -32.82 24.82 37.33
CA LYS A 411 -33.91 24.59 36.37
C LYS A 411 -34.75 23.40 36.84
N PRO A 412 -36.09 23.44 36.68
CA PRO A 412 -36.92 22.32 37.10
C PRO A 412 -36.50 21.05 36.35
N ALA A 413 -36.21 19.99 37.10
CA ALA A 413 -35.92 18.68 36.53
C ALA A 413 -37.14 18.18 35.74
N ALA A 414 -36.91 17.52 34.60
CA ALA A 414 -37.99 16.99 33.77
C ALA A 414 -38.94 16.13 34.62
N ALA A 415 -40.24 16.48 34.61
CA ALA A 415 -41.24 15.91 35.49
C ALA A 415 -41.31 14.37 35.36
N LYS A 416 -41.22 13.66 36.48
CA LYS A 416 -41.50 12.23 36.55
C LYS A 416 -43.00 12.01 36.30
N LYS A 417 -43.43 11.90 35.04
CA LYS A 417 -44.77 11.36 34.76
C LYS A 417 -44.76 9.89 35.14
N ALA A 418 -45.44 9.55 36.23
CA ALA A 418 -45.80 8.18 36.57
C ALA A 418 -46.55 7.59 35.37
N VAL A 419 -46.00 6.51 34.80
CA VAL A 419 -46.71 5.75 33.77
C VAL A 419 -47.81 4.99 34.49
N THR A 420 -49.02 5.54 34.52
CA THR A 420 -50.22 4.76 34.78
C THR A 420 -50.34 3.77 33.62
N ALA A 421 -50.10 2.49 33.90
CA ALA A 421 -50.34 1.42 32.95
C ALA A 421 -51.82 1.45 32.54
N LYS A 422 -52.10 1.82 31.29
CA LYS A 422 -53.43 1.67 30.70
C LYS A 422 -53.66 0.17 30.46
N PRO A 423 -54.81 -0.41 30.83
CA PRO A 423 -55.05 -1.83 30.63
C PRO A 423 -54.95 -2.17 29.14
N ALA A 424 -54.30 -3.29 28.82
CA ALA A 424 -54.25 -3.82 27.47
C ALA A 424 -55.70 -3.97 26.92
N ALA A 425 -55.98 -3.35 25.78
CA ALA A 425 -57.23 -3.56 25.08
C ALA A 425 -57.33 -5.04 24.66
N LYS A 426 -58.46 -5.68 25.03
CA LYS A 426 -58.76 -7.06 24.63
C LYS A 426 -58.67 -7.21 23.10
N PRO A 427 -58.23 -8.37 22.57
CA PRO A 427 -58.20 -8.59 21.13
C PRO A 427 -59.64 -8.56 20.60
N VAL A 428 -59.90 -7.68 19.64
CA VAL A 428 -61.14 -7.73 18.85
C VAL A 428 -61.02 -8.95 17.95
N ALA A 429 -61.88 -9.95 18.18
CA ALA A 429 -62.01 -11.11 17.32
C ALA A 429 -62.40 -10.64 15.91
N LYS A 430 -61.49 -10.81 14.94
CA LYS A 430 -61.85 -10.76 13.52
C LYS A 430 -62.72 -11.98 13.25
N THR A 431 -63.99 -11.75 12.93
CA THR A 431 -64.89 -12.75 12.39
C THR A 431 -64.30 -13.30 11.08
N VAL A 432 -63.96 -14.58 11.10
CA VAL A 432 -63.58 -15.34 9.91
C VAL A 432 -64.85 -15.55 9.09
N ALA A 433 -64.99 -14.81 7.99
CA ALA A 433 -65.98 -15.13 6.97
C ALA A 433 -65.51 -16.39 6.21
N LYS A 434 -66.31 -17.45 6.33
CA LYS A 434 -66.15 -18.73 5.63
C LYS A 434 -66.39 -18.49 4.12
N PRO A 435 -65.49 -18.90 3.19
CA PRO A 435 -65.83 -18.88 1.77
C PRO A 435 -66.79 -20.02 1.48
N ALA A 436 -67.99 -19.69 1.00
CA ALA A 436 -68.92 -20.65 0.44
C ALA A 436 -68.38 -21.16 -0.91
N ALA A 437 -68.17 -22.48 -1.01
CA ALA A 437 -67.91 -23.16 -2.26
C ALA A 437 -69.18 -23.20 -3.12
N LYS A 438 -69.06 -22.84 -4.40
CA LYS A 438 -69.98 -23.26 -5.47
C LYS A 438 -69.18 -23.59 -6.75
N PRO A 439 -69.72 -24.46 -7.62
CA PRO A 439 -68.93 -25.38 -8.43
C PRO A 439 -68.58 -24.83 -9.82
N ALA A 440 -67.61 -25.53 -10.41
CA ALA A 440 -67.01 -25.31 -11.71
C ALA A 440 -68.00 -25.16 -12.87
N ALA A 441 -67.68 -24.23 -13.78
CA ALA A 441 -68.15 -24.22 -15.16
C ALA A 441 -66.95 -24.11 -16.10
N LYS A 442 -66.89 -25.05 -17.06
CA LYS A 442 -65.88 -25.17 -18.13
C LYS A 442 -66.08 -24.12 -19.23
N ALA A 443 -64.97 -23.63 -19.80
CA ALA A 443 -64.74 -23.21 -21.20
C ALA A 443 -63.65 -22.11 -21.20
N ALA A 444 -62.69 -21.98 -22.11
CA ALA A 444 -62.27 -22.74 -23.28
C ALA A 444 -60.81 -22.35 -23.55
N VAL A 445 -60.04 -23.30 -24.10
CA VAL A 445 -58.66 -23.08 -24.54
C VAL A 445 -58.66 -22.19 -25.79
N LYS A 446 -58.00 -21.04 -25.73
CA LYS A 446 -57.49 -20.34 -26.92
C LYS A 446 -55.98 -20.14 -26.78
N LYS A 447 -55.24 -20.87 -27.61
CA LYS A 447 -53.81 -20.69 -27.86
C LYS A 447 -53.57 -19.27 -28.39
N ALA A 448 -52.72 -18.50 -27.71
CA ALA A 448 -52.10 -17.31 -28.28
C ALA A 448 -50.62 -17.59 -28.54
N VAL A 449 -50.25 -17.36 -29.79
CA VAL A 449 -48.96 -17.63 -30.41
C VAL A 449 -47.90 -16.66 -29.89
N VAL A 450 -46.76 -17.21 -29.46
CA VAL A 450 -45.53 -16.46 -29.19
C VAL A 450 -44.95 -15.98 -30.53
N LYS A 451 -44.89 -14.66 -30.74
CA LYS A 451 -44.06 -14.03 -31.77
C LYS A 451 -42.82 -13.40 -31.10
N PRO A 452 -41.61 -13.58 -31.65
CA PRO A 452 -40.39 -13.08 -31.04
C PRO A 452 -40.23 -11.57 -31.27
N ALA A 453 -39.77 -10.86 -30.23
CA ALA A 453 -39.44 -9.44 -30.30
C ALA A 453 -38.21 -9.20 -31.18
N ALA A 454 -38.32 -8.19 -32.04
CA ALA A 454 -37.37 -7.82 -33.07
C ALA A 454 -36.14 -7.06 -32.55
N LYS A 455 -35.03 -7.19 -33.29
CA LYS A 455 -33.76 -6.45 -33.14
C LYS A 455 -33.97 -4.93 -33.27
N PRO A 456 -33.16 -4.08 -32.61
CA PRO A 456 -33.19 -2.65 -32.84
C PRO A 456 -32.50 -2.29 -34.17
N VAL A 457 -33.21 -1.56 -35.02
CA VAL A 457 -32.70 -0.94 -36.25
C VAL A 457 -32.14 0.45 -35.93
N VAL A 458 -30.90 0.68 -36.35
CA VAL A 458 -30.20 1.97 -36.32
C VAL A 458 -30.83 2.89 -37.38
N LYS A 459 -31.32 4.06 -36.98
CA LYS A 459 -31.70 5.15 -37.90
C LYS A 459 -30.52 6.11 -38.08
N ALA A 460 -30.11 6.28 -39.32
CA ALA A 460 -29.15 7.27 -39.79
C ALA A 460 -29.74 8.69 -39.69
N ALA A 461 -28.93 9.65 -39.26
CA ALA A 461 -29.18 11.08 -39.42
C ALA A 461 -27.99 11.74 -40.14
N ALA A 462 -28.31 12.69 -41.00
CA ALA A 462 -27.49 13.25 -42.07
C ALA A 462 -26.34 14.17 -41.60
N LYS A 463 -25.35 14.31 -42.50
CA LYS A 463 -24.15 15.17 -42.42
C LYS A 463 -24.49 16.67 -42.42
N PRO A 464 -23.55 17.50 -41.94
CA PRO A 464 -23.13 18.69 -42.66
C PRO A 464 -21.64 18.66 -43.03
N LEU A 465 -21.33 19.25 -44.20
CA LEU A 465 -20.00 19.47 -44.76
C LEU A 465 -19.24 20.58 -44.00
N VAL A 466 -17.98 20.35 -43.62
CA VAL A 466 -16.92 21.38 -43.55
C VAL A 466 -15.55 20.75 -43.90
N LYS A 467 -14.74 21.48 -44.66
CA LYS A 467 -13.47 21.13 -45.34
C LYS A 467 -12.30 20.81 -44.38
N PRO A 468 -11.30 20.00 -44.80
CA PRO A 468 -10.08 19.81 -44.02
C PRO A 468 -9.02 20.88 -44.35
N VAL A 469 -8.42 21.45 -43.29
CA VAL A 469 -7.19 22.26 -43.35
C VAL A 469 -6.01 21.37 -42.96
N ALA A 470 -4.95 21.43 -43.76
CA ALA A 470 -3.74 20.64 -43.64
C ALA A 470 -2.92 20.98 -42.39
N ALA A 471 -2.35 19.96 -41.74
CA ALA A 471 -1.27 20.10 -40.77
C ALA A 471 -0.07 19.24 -41.18
N LYS A 472 1.08 19.90 -41.25
CA LYS A 472 2.38 19.43 -41.73
C LYS A 472 2.96 18.33 -40.83
N ALA A 473 3.41 17.24 -41.44
CA ALA A 473 4.31 16.27 -40.84
C ALA A 473 5.77 16.76 -40.95
N VAL A 474 6.49 16.76 -39.83
CA VAL A 474 7.94 17.03 -39.77
C VAL A 474 8.69 15.72 -40.04
N VAL A 475 9.68 15.84 -40.93
CA VAL A 475 10.47 14.78 -41.56
C VAL A 475 11.55 14.24 -40.61
N ALA A 476 11.60 12.91 -40.46
CA ALA A 476 12.75 12.20 -39.91
C ALA A 476 13.82 12.04 -41.01
N LYS A 477 15.05 12.50 -40.73
CA LYS A 477 16.23 12.34 -41.62
C LYS A 477 16.78 10.91 -41.50
N ALA A 478 16.74 10.18 -42.61
CA ALA A 478 17.51 8.96 -42.83
C ALA A 478 18.93 9.30 -43.34
N VAL A 479 19.94 8.68 -42.72
CA VAL A 479 21.36 8.78 -43.09
C VAL A 479 21.62 7.91 -44.32
N LYS A 480 22.10 8.52 -45.41
CA LYS A 480 22.56 7.82 -46.62
C LYS A 480 24.05 7.48 -46.50
N ALA A 481 24.38 6.21 -46.69
CA ALA A 481 25.72 5.74 -47.00
C ALA A 481 26.12 6.13 -48.44
N PRO A 482 27.40 6.48 -48.72
CA PRO A 482 27.86 6.71 -50.08
C PRO A 482 28.39 5.42 -50.74
N VAL A 483 28.03 5.30 -52.01
CA VAL A 483 28.39 4.25 -52.96
C VAL A 483 29.78 4.52 -53.57
N LYS A 484 30.56 3.44 -53.73
CA LYS A 484 31.85 3.36 -54.44
C LYS A 484 31.76 3.76 -55.93
N PRO A 485 32.86 4.24 -56.54
CA PRO A 485 33.14 4.00 -57.95
C PRO A 485 34.23 2.93 -58.16
N ALA A 486 34.19 2.30 -59.32
CA ALA A 486 34.99 1.15 -59.71
C ALA A 486 36.32 1.49 -60.41
N ALA A 487 37.30 0.61 -60.16
CA ALA A 487 38.37 0.10 -61.04
C ALA A 487 39.43 1.04 -61.68
N LYS A 488 40.70 0.82 -61.28
CA LYS A 488 41.86 0.59 -62.18
C LYS A 488 42.88 -0.33 -61.49
N LYS A 489 43.59 -1.12 -62.31
CA LYS A 489 44.36 -2.35 -62.04
C LYS A 489 45.86 -2.05 -61.71
N PRO A 490 46.78 -3.04 -61.57
CA PRO A 490 47.68 -3.21 -60.42
C PRO A 490 49.16 -2.82 -60.67
N VAL A 491 49.96 -2.65 -59.61
CA VAL A 491 51.43 -2.78 -59.66
C VAL A 491 51.97 -3.33 -58.33
N ALA A 492 52.77 -4.39 -58.44
CA ALA A 492 53.54 -5.02 -57.37
C ALA A 492 54.79 -4.19 -56.99
N LYS A 493 55.21 -4.20 -55.71
CA LYS A 493 56.62 -4.42 -55.27
C LYS A 493 56.84 -4.20 -53.76
N LYS A 494 57.43 -5.24 -53.15
CA LYS A 494 58.58 -5.26 -52.22
C LYS A 494 58.60 -4.42 -50.92
N LYS A 495 58.84 -5.19 -49.84
CA LYS A 495 59.87 -5.06 -48.77
C LYS A 495 59.81 -3.85 -47.83
N GLY A 496 59.91 -4.17 -46.53
CA GLY A 496 60.18 -3.28 -45.41
C GLY A 496 59.76 -3.97 -44.13
#